data_AF-A0A5E8V714-F1
#
_entry.id   AF-A0A5E8V714-F1
#
_cell.length_a   1.000
_cell.length_b   1.000
_cell.length_c   1.000
_cell.angle_alpha   90.00
_cell.angle_beta   90.00
_cell.angle_gamma   90.00
#
_symmetry.space_group_name_H-M   'P 1'
#
loop_
_entity.id
_entity.type
_entity.pdbx_description
1 polymer ?
#
loop_
_entity_poly.entity_id
_entity_poly.type
_entity_poly.pdbx_seq_one_letter_code
_entity_poly.pdbx_strand_id
1 'polypeptide(L)'
;MTNSPTNSRPLHLQTVESLFAELIGGSGVLVGENESEFRLNNLDSRSLLNWYRLNQTKWAGNVMAADVEAMVSAMTTSPPQLPIPAVNAQQARRRLAIVKIVAHRFAGVHAYGTADEPPPDLVFKPRAPITLFEGWNGAGKTSLLNTIIWCLTGQVLRPQRQPEAGQLEFSGSFSRSSENGDEEVTLHALTPVTPLPDPATYVPPINQPVPVDSWVEITFRDQDGNELPVRRTQMRTSKGKISEVTSGIDALNVDPISLRIGTIMPAMLQFLRIGATSDLGLAAARLTGLSEVSSLAKHAAKARERLSSELQKKREQEIDEDDRQFVEAKSDLQKQIDAYPAMKPLDDLPGPSNDRALEMKLSSLETHFNTLKANALTAAQSILGINFDPNEREARTNLEASIGPALGQLKSMQQLPSVRRSRELSALSEADWKLVDDLSAQIWNEGAVLGELSATPDLGKRRQLYARVASWLHDYGDHDSSSCAICSRPLSGILDPVTNRPVSDHILEMNEADQQLLSLTQKAWVD
;
A
#
# COMPACT_ATOMS: atom_id res chain seq x y z
N MET A 1 24.58 -47.01 0.94
CA MET A 1 24.27 -45.79 0.15
C MET A 1 25.48 -45.53 -0.72
N THR A 2 25.34 -45.78 -2.02
CA THR A 2 26.40 -45.72 -3.01
C THR A 2 26.76 -44.28 -3.34
N ASN A 3 27.97 -43.85 -2.98
CA ASN A 3 28.57 -42.60 -3.44
C ASN A 3 28.76 -42.66 -4.96
N SER A 4 27.85 -42.05 -5.71
CA SER A 4 28.10 -41.73 -7.12
C SER A 4 29.09 -40.56 -7.17
N PRO A 5 30.16 -40.62 -7.98
CA PRO A 5 31.08 -39.50 -8.13
C PRO A 5 30.33 -38.37 -8.85
N THR A 6 30.01 -37.30 -8.14
CA THR A 6 29.52 -36.05 -8.73
C THR A 6 30.70 -35.40 -9.47
N ASN A 7 30.87 -35.74 -10.74
CA ASN A 7 31.73 -34.99 -11.65
C ASN A 7 31.09 -33.62 -11.87
N SER A 8 31.56 -32.62 -11.13
CA SER A 8 31.18 -31.21 -11.28
C SER A 8 31.51 -30.76 -12.70
N ARG A 9 30.53 -30.16 -13.40
CA ARG A 9 30.66 -29.84 -14.82
C ARG A 9 31.14 -28.40 -15.02
N PRO A 10 32.00 -28.13 -16.03
CA PRO A 10 32.40 -26.77 -16.39
C PRO A 10 31.23 -25.89 -16.83
N LEU A 11 31.21 -24.63 -16.39
CA LEU A 11 30.18 -23.65 -16.75
C LEU A 11 29.99 -23.47 -18.26
N HIS A 12 31.07 -23.60 -19.05
CA HIS A 12 31.01 -23.43 -20.51
C HIS A 12 30.30 -24.57 -21.25
N LEU A 13 30.02 -25.70 -20.58
CA LEU A 13 29.25 -26.83 -21.11
C LEU A 13 27.79 -26.82 -20.63
N GLN A 14 27.38 -25.78 -19.89
CA GLN A 14 26.06 -25.70 -19.27
C GLN A 14 25.12 -24.82 -20.11
N THR A 15 23.88 -25.29 -20.28
CA THR A 15 22.75 -24.44 -20.65
C THR A 15 22.10 -23.88 -19.38
N VAL A 16 21.19 -22.90 -19.52
CA VAL A 16 20.40 -22.39 -18.37
C VAL A 16 19.64 -23.54 -17.70
N GLU A 17 19.08 -24.47 -18.47
CA GLU A 17 18.34 -25.61 -17.94
C GLU A 17 19.23 -26.62 -17.21
N SER A 18 20.40 -26.96 -17.76
CA SER A 18 21.33 -27.89 -17.11
C SER A 18 21.93 -27.27 -15.84
N LEU A 19 22.26 -25.97 -15.89
CA LEU A 19 22.81 -25.22 -14.77
C LEU A 19 21.83 -25.22 -13.60
N PHE A 20 20.55 -24.98 -13.88
CA PHE A 20 19.50 -25.00 -12.88
C PHE A 20 19.24 -26.41 -12.36
N ALA A 21 19.22 -27.43 -13.22
CA ALA A 21 19.05 -28.82 -12.80
C ALA A 21 20.14 -29.25 -11.80
N GLU A 22 21.40 -28.86 -12.06
CA GLU A 22 22.53 -29.19 -11.20
C GLU A 22 22.52 -28.40 -9.89
N LEU A 23 22.37 -27.07 -9.95
CA LEU A 23 22.36 -26.23 -8.75
C LEU A 23 21.15 -26.51 -7.84
N ILE A 24 19.96 -26.77 -8.41
CA ILE A 24 18.75 -27.17 -7.65
C ILE A 24 18.91 -28.59 -7.13
N GLY A 25 19.57 -29.48 -7.87
CA GLY A 25 19.92 -30.85 -7.47
C GLY A 25 20.96 -30.93 -6.35
N GLY A 26 21.72 -29.86 -6.13
CA GLY A 26 22.79 -29.77 -5.12
C GLY A 26 24.16 -30.21 -5.65
N SER A 27 24.31 -30.37 -6.97
CA SER A 27 25.58 -30.65 -7.62
C SER A 27 26.41 -29.37 -7.76
N GLY A 28 27.74 -29.52 -7.80
CA GLY A 28 28.67 -28.42 -8.04
C GLY A 28 28.91 -28.15 -9.52
N VAL A 29 29.21 -26.89 -9.83
CA VAL A 29 29.53 -26.40 -11.17
C VAL A 29 30.92 -25.75 -11.12
N LEU A 30 31.81 -26.10 -12.04
CA LEU A 30 33.17 -25.54 -12.08
C LEU A 30 33.15 -24.16 -12.76
N VAL A 31 33.68 -23.14 -12.08
CA VAL A 31 33.68 -21.73 -12.51
C VAL A 31 35.09 -21.15 -12.49
N GLY A 32 35.44 -20.38 -13.52
CA GLY A 32 36.72 -19.67 -13.64
C GLY A 32 37.87 -20.52 -14.15
N GLU A 33 39.04 -19.89 -14.38
CA GLU A 33 40.26 -20.56 -14.89
C GLU A 33 40.83 -21.59 -13.90
N ASN A 34 40.54 -21.43 -12.61
CA ASN A 34 41.00 -22.33 -11.55
C ASN A 34 40.02 -23.50 -11.29
N GLU A 35 38.97 -23.64 -12.12
CA GLU A 35 37.91 -24.65 -11.96
C GLU A 35 37.34 -24.70 -10.54
N SER A 36 37.13 -23.53 -9.93
CA SER A 36 36.58 -23.46 -8.57
C SER A 36 35.15 -23.99 -8.55
N GLU A 37 34.85 -24.89 -7.61
CA GLU A 37 33.53 -25.49 -7.49
C GLU A 37 32.55 -24.49 -6.85
N PHE A 38 31.52 -24.10 -7.59
CA PHE A 38 30.37 -23.36 -7.09
C PHE A 38 29.19 -24.29 -6.85
N ARG A 39 28.64 -24.27 -5.63
CA ARG A 39 27.48 -25.09 -5.23
C ARG A 39 26.55 -24.35 -4.28
N LEU A 40 25.25 -24.63 -4.37
CA LEU A 40 24.26 -24.13 -3.43
C LEU A 40 24.15 -25.06 -2.22
N ASN A 41 24.84 -24.71 -1.14
CA ASN A 41 24.88 -25.53 0.09
C ASN A 41 23.56 -25.54 0.86
N ASN A 42 22.78 -24.45 0.81
CA ASN A 42 21.55 -24.32 1.58
C ASN A 42 20.33 -24.79 0.77
N LEU A 43 19.46 -25.59 1.42
CA LEU A 43 18.19 -26.04 0.87
C LEU A 43 17.27 -24.85 0.52
N ASP A 44 17.31 -23.77 1.29
CA ASP A 44 16.54 -22.55 1.01
C ASP A 44 16.96 -21.91 -0.32
N SER A 45 18.28 -21.81 -0.55
CA SER A 45 18.82 -21.24 -1.78
C SER A 45 18.45 -22.08 -3.00
N ARG A 46 18.40 -23.41 -2.85
CA ARG A 46 17.96 -24.34 -3.90
C ARG A 46 16.47 -24.22 -4.20
N SER A 47 15.65 -24.08 -3.17
CA SER A 47 14.20 -23.89 -3.29
C SER A 47 13.86 -22.55 -3.94
N LEU A 48 14.57 -21.49 -3.56
CA LEU A 48 14.46 -20.17 -4.17
C LEU A 48 14.89 -20.20 -5.65
N LEU A 49 15.99 -20.89 -5.98
CA LEU A 49 16.40 -21.04 -7.38
C LEU A 49 15.37 -21.82 -8.21
N ASN A 50 14.71 -22.83 -7.63
CA ASN A 50 13.60 -23.53 -8.30
C ASN A 50 12.37 -22.63 -8.51
N TRP A 51 12.05 -21.74 -7.57
CA TRP A 51 11.01 -20.72 -7.80
C TRP A 51 11.36 -19.84 -9.00
N TYR A 52 12.61 -19.38 -9.09
CA TYR A 52 13.07 -18.59 -10.24
C TYR A 52 12.99 -19.37 -11.56
N ARG A 53 13.31 -20.68 -11.54
CA ARG A 53 13.16 -21.57 -12.71
C ARG A 53 11.75 -21.59 -13.27
N LEU A 54 10.74 -21.65 -12.39
CA LEU A 54 9.33 -21.70 -12.77
C LEU A 54 8.80 -20.33 -13.23
N ASN A 55 9.48 -19.24 -12.86
CA ASN A 55 9.04 -17.87 -13.08
C ASN A 55 10.01 -17.08 -13.98
N GLN A 56 10.52 -17.69 -15.05
CA GLN A 56 11.48 -17.06 -15.98
C GLN A 56 11.00 -15.72 -16.55
N THR A 57 9.69 -15.60 -16.81
CA THR A 57 9.08 -14.37 -17.34
C THR A 57 9.25 -13.16 -16.40
N LYS A 58 9.47 -13.40 -15.10
CA LYS A 58 9.66 -12.34 -14.10
C LYS A 58 11.09 -11.81 -14.03
N TRP A 59 12.08 -12.49 -14.62
CA TRP A 59 13.49 -12.11 -14.47
C TRP A 59 13.84 -10.73 -15.03
N ALA A 60 13.11 -10.29 -16.06
CA ALA A 60 13.29 -8.96 -16.65
C ALA A 60 12.36 -7.89 -16.03
N GLY A 61 11.42 -8.30 -15.17
CA GLY A 61 10.39 -7.45 -14.60
C GLY A 61 10.81 -6.71 -13.33
N ASN A 62 9.87 -5.93 -12.79
CA ASN A 62 9.99 -5.33 -11.46
C ASN A 62 9.60 -6.35 -10.39
N VAL A 63 10.30 -6.33 -9.25
CA VAL A 63 9.99 -7.17 -8.10
C VAL A 63 8.71 -6.68 -7.45
N MET A 64 7.66 -7.49 -7.39
CA MET A 64 6.42 -7.15 -6.67
C MET A 64 6.43 -7.69 -5.24
N ALA A 65 5.64 -7.10 -4.34
CA ALA A 65 5.52 -7.60 -2.95
C ALA A 65 5.00 -9.05 -2.91
N ALA A 66 4.02 -9.38 -3.75
CA ALA A 66 3.51 -10.74 -3.89
C ALA A 66 4.57 -11.75 -4.37
N ASP A 67 5.56 -11.30 -5.15
CA ASP A 67 6.67 -12.17 -5.58
C ASP A 67 7.56 -12.53 -4.39
N VAL A 68 7.80 -11.58 -3.49
CA VAL A 68 8.61 -11.78 -2.30
C VAL A 68 7.93 -12.76 -1.34
N GLU A 69 6.62 -12.62 -1.12
CA GLU A 69 5.85 -13.58 -0.30
C GLU A 69 5.85 -14.99 -0.92
N ALA A 70 5.73 -15.08 -2.24
CA ALA A 70 5.83 -16.35 -2.96
C ALA A 70 7.22 -16.96 -2.88
N MET A 71 8.30 -16.16 -2.88
CA MET A 71 9.67 -16.63 -2.66
C MET A 71 9.84 -17.22 -1.25
N VAL A 72 9.34 -16.53 -0.22
CA VAL A 72 9.36 -17.03 1.17
C VAL A 72 8.55 -18.32 1.30
N SER A 73 7.37 -18.37 0.67
CA SER A 73 6.54 -19.58 0.64
C SER A 73 7.27 -20.74 -0.06
N ALA A 74 7.98 -20.47 -1.15
CA ALA A 74 8.75 -21.48 -1.87
C ALA A 74 9.90 -22.06 -1.04
N MET A 75 10.48 -21.30 -0.10
CA MET A 75 11.50 -21.82 0.83
C MET A 75 10.96 -22.91 1.76
N THR A 76 9.65 -22.92 2.04
CA THR A 76 9.03 -23.97 2.86
C THR A 76 8.85 -25.30 2.11
N THR A 77 9.01 -25.29 0.79
CA THR A 77 8.83 -26.46 -0.07
C THR A 77 10.18 -27.03 -0.49
N SER A 78 10.40 -28.33 -0.28
CA SER A 78 11.64 -28.97 -0.71
C SER A 78 11.80 -28.95 -2.25
N PRO A 79 13.00 -28.64 -2.77
CA PRO A 79 13.22 -28.54 -4.20
C PRO A 79 13.17 -29.93 -4.85
N PRO A 80 12.56 -30.06 -6.04
CA PRO A 80 12.51 -31.34 -6.75
C PRO A 80 13.91 -31.74 -7.25
N GLN A 81 14.17 -33.03 -7.34
CA GLN A 81 15.30 -33.53 -8.14
C GLN A 81 14.94 -33.41 -9.62
N LEU A 82 15.70 -32.60 -10.34
CA LEU A 82 15.52 -32.40 -11.76
C LEU A 82 16.39 -33.39 -12.53
N PRO A 83 15.89 -33.97 -13.64
CA PRO A 83 16.73 -34.78 -14.52
C PRO A 83 17.83 -33.88 -15.06
N ILE A 84 19.08 -34.19 -14.72
CA ILE A 84 20.24 -33.50 -15.25
C ILE A 84 20.37 -33.91 -16.71
N PRO A 85 20.29 -32.97 -17.68
CA PRO A 85 20.53 -33.30 -19.09
C PRO A 85 21.89 -33.99 -19.21
N ALA A 86 21.93 -35.11 -19.95
CA ALA A 86 23.19 -35.77 -20.21
C ALA A 86 24.10 -34.78 -20.96
N VAL A 87 25.22 -34.37 -20.34
CA VAL A 87 26.32 -33.81 -21.13
C VAL A 87 26.81 -34.98 -21.94
N ASN A 88 26.57 -34.91 -23.25
CA ASN A 88 27.19 -35.80 -24.19
C ASN A 88 28.69 -35.59 -24.02
N ALA A 89 29.32 -36.48 -23.24
CA ALA A 89 30.76 -36.55 -23.09
C ALA A 89 31.32 -36.47 -24.50
N GLN A 90 32.21 -35.49 -24.74
CA GLN A 90 32.79 -35.19 -26.04
C GLN A 90 33.15 -36.48 -26.77
N GLN A 91 32.22 -37.03 -27.56
CA GLN A 91 32.55 -38.08 -28.48
C GLN A 91 33.36 -37.37 -29.54
N ALA A 92 34.65 -37.69 -29.54
CA ALA A 92 35.67 -37.18 -30.42
C ALA A 92 35.10 -36.82 -31.80
N ARG A 93 35.04 -35.51 -32.09
CA ARG A 93 34.96 -34.93 -33.44
C ARG A 93 34.03 -35.66 -34.42
N ARG A 94 32.76 -35.94 -34.04
CA ARG A 94 31.77 -36.44 -35.01
C ARG A 94 31.64 -35.44 -36.17
N ARG A 95 31.97 -35.86 -37.39
CA ARG A 95 31.83 -35.03 -38.59
C ARG A 95 30.48 -35.28 -39.22
N LEU A 96 29.70 -34.22 -39.39
CA LEU A 96 28.40 -34.26 -40.04
C LEU A 96 28.45 -33.39 -41.29
N ALA A 97 28.12 -33.96 -42.44
CA ALA A 97 28.03 -33.24 -43.71
C ALA A 97 26.57 -33.15 -44.16
N ILE A 98 26.14 -31.97 -44.59
CA ILE A 98 24.79 -31.81 -45.17
C ILE A 98 24.79 -32.44 -46.56
N VAL A 99 23.89 -33.40 -46.80
CA VAL A 99 23.76 -34.08 -48.10
C VAL A 99 22.47 -33.72 -48.83
N LYS A 100 21.45 -33.27 -48.10
CA LYS A 100 20.16 -32.89 -48.66
C LYS A 100 19.45 -31.88 -47.76
N ILE A 101 18.83 -30.89 -48.38
CA ILE A 101 17.92 -29.93 -47.75
C ILE A 101 16.61 -29.98 -48.54
N VAL A 102 15.51 -30.15 -47.83
CA VAL A 102 14.15 -30.07 -48.39
C VAL A 102 13.38 -29.02 -47.62
N ALA A 103 12.75 -28.09 -48.32
CA ALA A 103 11.93 -27.06 -47.71
C ALA A 103 10.56 -27.01 -48.37
N HIS A 104 9.53 -26.85 -47.55
CA HIS A 104 8.14 -26.73 -47.95
C HIS A 104 7.55 -25.44 -47.42
N ARG A 105 6.88 -24.67 -48.29
CA ARG A 105 6.26 -23.36 -47.98
C ARG A 105 7.13 -22.55 -47.03
N PHE A 106 8.37 -22.27 -47.42
CA PHE A 106 9.33 -21.50 -46.63
C PHE A 106 9.55 -20.10 -47.22
N ALA A 107 9.44 -19.08 -46.37
CA ALA A 107 9.49 -17.68 -46.75
C ALA A 107 10.79 -17.30 -47.48
N GLY A 108 10.63 -16.60 -48.60
CA GLY A 108 11.74 -16.13 -49.41
C GLY A 108 12.42 -17.20 -50.26
N VAL A 109 11.95 -18.45 -50.21
CA VAL A 109 12.31 -19.52 -51.16
C VAL A 109 11.12 -19.87 -52.05
N HIS A 110 9.92 -19.93 -51.48
CA HIS A 110 8.69 -20.25 -52.20
C HIS A 110 7.75 -19.04 -52.28
N ALA A 111 6.92 -19.00 -53.32
CA ALA A 111 5.63 -18.31 -53.28
C ALA A 111 4.65 -19.12 -52.39
N TYR A 112 3.62 -18.49 -51.84
CA TYR A 112 2.69 -19.21 -50.94
C TYR A 112 1.86 -20.30 -51.66
N GLY A 113 1.42 -20.03 -52.89
CA GLY A 113 0.41 -20.84 -53.59
C GLY A 113 -1.00 -20.52 -53.09
N THR A 114 -1.85 -21.54 -52.93
CA THR A 114 -3.13 -21.43 -52.20
C THR A 114 -3.05 -22.26 -50.91
N ALA A 115 -4.07 -22.24 -50.05
CA ALA A 115 -4.08 -23.06 -48.83
C ALA A 115 -4.04 -24.57 -49.15
N ASP A 116 -4.77 -25.01 -50.18
CA ASP A 116 -4.91 -26.43 -50.56
C ASP A 116 -3.89 -26.89 -51.61
N GLU A 117 -3.31 -25.96 -52.39
CA GLU A 117 -2.32 -26.25 -53.43
C GLU A 117 -0.98 -25.57 -53.10
N PRO A 118 -0.10 -26.25 -52.33
CA PRO A 118 1.24 -25.74 -52.05
C PRO A 118 2.12 -25.74 -53.30
N PRO A 119 3.13 -24.85 -53.37
CA PRO A 119 4.19 -24.94 -54.36
C PRO A 119 4.98 -26.26 -54.19
N PRO A 120 5.65 -26.74 -55.26
CA PRO A 120 6.56 -27.88 -55.16
C PRO A 120 7.67 -27.64 -54.14
N ASP A 121 8.05 -28.69 -53.41
CA ASP A 121 9.13 -28.63 -52.43
C ASP A 121 10.47 -28.26 -53.08
N LEU A 122 11.20 -27.33 -52.46
CA LEU A 122 12.59 -27.07 -52.81
C LEU A 122 13.45 -28.25 -52.35
N VAL A 123 14.16 -28.87 -53.28
CA VAL A 123 15.18 -29.88 -52.98
C VAL A 123 16.56 -29.37 -53.38
N PHE A 124 17.43 -29.16 -52.39
CA PHE A 124 18.82 -28.78 -52.61
C PHE A 124 19.76 -29.88 -52.13
N LYS A 125 20.70 -30.28 -52.99
CA LYS A 125 21.72 -31.29 -52.70
C LYS A 125 23.11 -30.69 -52.94
N PRO A 126 23.87 -30.39 -51.89
CA PRO A 126 25.26 -29.94 -52.03
C PRO A 126 26.07 -30.95 -52.83
N ARG A 127 26.83 -30.46 -53.82
CA ARG A 127 27.69 -31.31 -54.67
C ARG A 127 29.11 -31.44 -54.12
N ALA A 128 29.53 -30.49 -53.29
CA ALA A 128 30.87 -30.40 -52.73
C ALA A 128 30.84 -29.97 -51.25
N PRO A 129 31.89 -30.30 -50.47
CA PRO A 129 31.97 -29.93 -49.06
C PRO A 129 31.89 -28.43 -48.79
N ILE A 130 32.38 -27.62 -49.74
CA ILE A 130 32.25 -26.16 -49.73
C ILE A 130 31.31 -25.81 -50.89
N THR A 131 30.20 -25.15 -50.58
CA THR A 131 29.24 -24.67 -51.57
C THR A 131 29.05 -23.17 -51.41
N LEU A 132 29.29 -22.43 -52.50
CA LEU A 132 29.13 -20.97 -52.56
C LEU A 132 27.82 -20.63 -53.25
N PHE A 133 27.03 -19.72 -52.66
CA PHE A 133 25.80 -19.20 -53.25
C PHE A 133 26.03 -17.79 -53.80
N GLU A 134 25.98 -17.65 -55.12
CA GLU A 134 26.09 -16.37 -55.82
C GLU A 134 24.76 -15.98 -56.47
N GLY A 135 24.51 -14.68 -56.58
CA GLY A 135 23.30 -14.16 -57.22
C GLY A 135 22.97 -12.74 -56.78
N TRP A 136 22.00 -12.15 -57.48
CA TRP A 136 21.53 -10.78 -57.26
C TRP A 136 20.89 -10.61 -55.88
N ASN A 137 20.82 -9.37 -55.38
CA ASN A 137 20.08 -9.07 -54.15
C ASN A 137 18.61 -9.42 -54.35
N GLY A 138 18.00 -10.07 -53.35
CA GLY A 138 16.62 -10.57 -53.45
C GLY A 138 16.47 -11.97 -54.06
N ALA A 139 17.52 -12.59 -54.61
CA ALA A 139 17.46 -13.94 -55.20
C ALA A 139 17.27 -15.10 -54.18
N GLY A 140 16.93 -14.82 -52.92
CA GLY A 140 16.67 -15.86 -51.91
C GLY A 140 17.89 -16.50 -51.24
N LYS A 141 19.11 -15.97 -51.45
CA LYS A 141 20.36 -16.51 -50.85
C LYS A 141 20.27 -16.65 -49.31
N THR A 142 19.91 -15.56 -48.64
CA THR A 142 19.72 -15.53 -47.18
C THR A 142 18.54 -16.39 -46.76
N SER A 143 17.49 -16.48 -47.58
CA SER A 143 16.32 -17.34 -47.31
C SER A 143 16.70 -18.82 -47.31
N LEU A 144 17.53 -19.26 -48.26
CA LEU A 144 18.07 -20.62 -48.29
C LEU A 144 18.94 -20.89 -47.05
N LEU A 145 19.80 -19.96 -46.66
CA LEU A 145 20.55 -20.08 -45.41
C LEU A 145 19.62 -20.15 -44.18
N ASN A 146 18.54 -19.36 -44.18
CA ASN A 146 17.53 -19.39 -43.13
C ASN A 146 16.78 -20.72 -43.04
N THR A 147 16.62 -21.48 -44.13
CA THR A 147 16.06 -22.85 -44.04
C THR A 147 16.93 -23.72 -43.12
N ILE A 148 18.26 -23.61 -43.26
CA ILE A 148 19.23 -24.38 -42.48
C ILE A 148 19.20 -23.93 -41.02
N ILE A 149 19.32 -22.62 -40.79
CA ILE A 149 19.40 -22.03 -39.45
C ILE A 149 18.10 -22.25 -38.69
N TRP A 150 16.95 -22.05 -39.34
CA TRP A 150 15.65 -22.26 -38.71
C TRP A 150 15.47 -23.73 -38.33
N CYS A 151 15.76 -24.68 -39.23
CA CYS A 151 15.66 -26.11 -38.91
C CYS A 151 16.47 -26.50 -37.66
N LEU A 152 17.70 -25.98 -37.53
CA LEU A 152 18.59 -26.31 -36.43
C LEU A 152 18.29 -25.56 -35.13
N THR A 153 17.82 -24.31 -35.21
CA THR A 153 17.80 -23.39 -34.06
C THR A 153 16.43 -22.77 -33.74
N GLY A 154 15.48 -22.84 -34.67
CA GLY A 154 14.18 -22.16 -34.59
C GLY A 154 14.25 -20.65 -34.81
N GLN A 155 15.44 -20.10 -35.13
CA GLN A 155 15.63 -18.66 -35.39
C GLN A 155 15.82 -18.37 -36.87
N VAL A 156 15.53 -17.14 -37.27
CA VAL A 156 15.64 -16.64 -38.63
C VAL A 156 16.54 -15.41 -38.65
N LEU A 157 17.51 -15.36 -39.57
CA LEU A 157 18.36 -14.19 -39.76
C LEU A 157 17.58 -13.09 -40.50
N ARG A 158 17.71 -11.85 -40.02
CA ARG A 158 17.15 -10.66 -40.64
C ARG A 158 18.22 -9.67 -41.06
N PRO A 159 18.07 -8.99 -42.20
CA PRO A 159 18.93 -7.88 -42.55
C PRO A 159 18.84 -6.79 -41.47
N GLN A 160 19.99 -6.39 -40.91
CA GLN A 160 20.11 -5.25 -39.98
C GLN A 160 19.34 -5.39 -38.65
N ARG A 161 18.83 -6.58 -38.32
CA ARG A 161 18.19 -6.87 -37.03
C ARG A 161 18.79 -8.12 -36.41
N GLN A 162 18.64 -8.23 -35.09
CA GLN A 162 19.01 -9.46 -34.40
C GLN A 162 18.18 -10.65 -34.93
N PRO A 163 18.74 -11.87 -34.90
CA PRO A 163 18.00 -13.09 -35.23
C PRO A 163 16.69 -13.14 -34.43
N GLU A 164 15.58 -13.37 -35.15
CA GLU A 164 14.25 -13.41 -34.55
C GLU A 164 13.74 -14.85 -34.43
N ALA A 165 12.84 -15.09 -33.48
CA ALA A 165 12.21 -16.39 -33.32
C ALA A 165 11.24 -16.67 -34.48
N GLY A 166 11.30 -17.86 -35.07
CA GLY A 166 10.42 -18.25 -36.17
C GLY A 166 8.93 -18.35 -35.78
N GLN A 167 8.62 -18.43 -34.48
CA GLN A 167 7.25 -18.47 -33.95
C GLN A 167 6.64 -17.07 -33.71
N LEU A 168 7.43 -16.01 -33.79
CA LEU A 168 6.97 -14.65 -33.48
C LEU A 168 5.94 -14.22 -34.53
N GLU A 169 4.69 -14.06 -34.14
CA GLU A 169 3.65 -13.62 -35.07
C GLU A 169 3.76 -12.11 -35.36
N PHE A 170 3.54 -11.74 -36.61
CA PHE A 170 3.38 -10.36 -37.03
C PHE A 170 2.12 -10.21 -37.91
N SER A 171 1.62 -8.99 -38.04
CA SER A 171 0.44 -8.69 -38.86
C SER A 171 0.85 -8.33 -40.29
N GLY A 172 0.36 -9.08 -41.27
CA GLY A 172 0.44 -8.73 -42.69
C GLY A 172 -0.82 -8.01 -43.14
N SER A 173 -0.65 -6.92 -43.90
CA SER A 173 -1.74 -6.14 -44.50
C SER A 173 -2.07 -6.63 -45.90
N PHE A 174 -3.34 -6.92 -46.16
CA PHE A 174 -3.85 -7.34 -47.46
C PHE A 174 -4.93 -6.38 -47.93
N SER A 175 -4.70 -5.74 -49.08
CA SER A 175 -5.68 -4.90 -49.75
C SER A 175 -6.76 -5.75 -50.42
N ARG A 176 -8.02 -5.39 -50.20
CA ARG A 176 -9.20 -6.01 -50.80
C ARG A 176 -10.01 -4.96 -51.55
N SER A 177 -10.64 -5.39 -52.63
CA SER A 177 -11.67 -4.61 -53.31
C SER A 177 -12.97 -4.71 -52.50
N SER A 178 -13.46 -3.61 -51.93
CA SER A 178 -14.80 -3.56 -51.35
C SER A 178 -15.87 -3.57 -52.45
N GLU A 179 -17.08 -4.06 -52.13
CA GLU A 179 -18.25 -3.99 -53.03
C GLU A 179 -18.61 -2.54 -53.42
N ASN A 180 -18.19 -1.55 -52.62
CA ASN A 180 -18.41 -0.12 -52.88
C ASN A 180 -17.27 0.55 -53.70
N GLY A 181 -16.25 -0.20 -54.12
CA GLY A 181 -15.10 0.33 -54.86
C GLY A 181 -14.01 0.97 -53.98
N ASP A 182 -14.18 0.99 -52.65
CA ASP A 182 -13.16 1.42 -51.71
C ASP A 182 -12.13 0.31 -51.46
N GLU A 183 -10.85 0.66 -51.33
CA GLU A 183 -9.80 -0.28 -50.92
C GLU A 183 -9.88 -0.53 -49.41
N GLU A 184 -10.23 -1.75 -49.01
CA GLU A 184 -10.26 -2.16 -47.61
C GLU A 184 -8.98 -2.93 -47.26
N VAL A 185 -8.27 -2.50 -46.21
CA VAL A 185 -7.05 -3.18 -45.74
C VAL A 185 -7.39 -4.08 -44.56
N THR A 186 -7.16 -5.38 -44.74
CA THR A 186 -7.34 -6.39 -43.68
C THR A 186 -6.01 -6.85 -43.12
N LEU A 187 -5.96 -7.11 -41.81
CA LEU A 187 -4.76 -7.55 -41.08
C LEU A 187 -4.88 -9.03 -40.72
N HIS A 188 -3.86 -9.81 -41.07
CA HIS A 188 -3.81 -11.25 -40.80
C HIS A 188 -2.48 -11.65 -40.14
N ALA A 189 -2.56 -12.53 -39.14
CA ALA A 189 -1.37 -13.03 -38.43
C ALA A 189 -0.57 -14.03 -39.28
N LEU A 190 0.74 -13.80 -39.34
CA LEU A 190 1.74 -14.55 -40.12
C LEU A 190 2.99 -14.79 -39.28
N THR A 191 3.82 -15.73 -39.69
CA THR A 191 5.13 -15.98 -39.08
C THR A 191 6.26 -15.64 -40.06
N PRO A 192 7.48 -15.35 -39.56
CA PRO A 192 8.68 -15.13 -40.36
C PRO A 192 9.01 -16.25 -41.35
N VAL A 193 8.51 -17.45 -41.08
CA VAL A 193 8.81 -18.70 -41.79
C VAL A 193 7.81 -18.94 -42.91
N THR A 194 6.57 -18.47 -42.77
CA THR A 194 5.53 -18.65 -43.79
C THR A 194 5.69 -17.63 -44.92
N PRO A 195 5.71 -18.07 -46.20
CA PRO A 195 5.70 -17.17 -47.35
C PRO A 195 4.53 -16.20 -47.29
N LEU A 196 4.77 -14.96 -47.71
CA LEU A 196 3.69 -14.00 -47.85
C LEU A 196 2.78 -14.47 -49.01
N PRO A 197 1.47 -14.63 -48.79
CA PRO A 197 0.54 -14.89 -49.87
C PRO A 197 0.51 -13.74 -50.88
N ASP A 198 0.46 -14.11 -52.15
CA ASP A 198 0.23 -13.16 -53.24
C ASP A 198 -1.28 -12.88 -53.33
N PRO A 199 -1.74 -11.63 -53.18
CA PRO A 199 -3.16 -11.28 -53.32
C PRO A 199 -3.77 -11.70 -54.65
N ALA A 200 -2.98 -11.85 -55.72
CA ALA A 200 -3.46 -12.35 -57.01
C ALA A 200 -3.84 -13.84 -56.97
N THR A 201 -3.29 -14.61 -56.04
CA THR A 201 -3.45 -16.08 -55.96
C THR A 201 -4.28 -16.49 -54.74
N TYR A 202 -4.04 -15.87 -53.58
CA TYR A 202 -4.68 -16.22 -52.34
C TYR A 202 -4.80 -15.02 -51.40
N VAL A 203 -6.03 -14.71 -51.01
CA VAL A 203 -6.34 -13.75 -49.95
C VAL A 203 -6.97 -14.52 -48.79
N PRO A 204 -6.41 -14.45 -47.58
CA PRO A 204 -6.99 -15.12 -46.42
C PRO A 204 -8.45 -14.67 -46.16
N PRO A 205 -9.34 -15.52 -45.63
CA PRO A 205 -10.68 -15.07 -45.24
C PRO A 205 -10.65 -14.00 -44.14
N ILE A 206 -11.60 -13.05 -44.15
CA ILE A 206 -11.68 -11.97 -43.14
C ILE A 206 -11.72 -12.59 -41.73
N ASN A 207 -10.97 -12.02 -40.79
CA ASN A 207 -10.83 -12.49 -39.40
C ASN A 207 -10.24 -13.91 -39.23
N GLN A 208 -9.66 -14.51 -40.27
CA GLN A 208 -8.95 -15.78 -40.16
C GLN A 208 -7.44 -15.58 -40.34
N PRO A 209 -6.59 -16.23 -39.54
CA PRO A 209 -5.16 -16.15 -39.73
C PRO A 209 -4.72 -16.90 -41.00
N VAL A 210 -3.53 -16.61 -41.50
CA VAL A 210 -2.97 -17.36 -42.64
C VAL A 210 -2.68 -18.80 -42.20
N PRO A 211 -3.11 -19.82 -42.96
CA PRO A 211 -2.73 -21.20 -42.71
C PRO A 211 -1.22 -21.37 -42.74
N VAL A 212 -0.69 -22.09 -41.75
CA VAL A 212 0.75 -22.35 -41.59
C VAL A 212 0.96 -23.86 -41.54
N ASP A 213 1.79 -24.36 -42.44
CA ASP A 213 2.22 -25.76 -42.57
C ASP A 213 3.67 -25.89 -43.06
N SER A 214 4.47 -24.84 -42.87
CA SER A 214 5.87 -24.76 -43.29
C SER A 214 6.73 -25.82 -42.59
N TRP A 215 7.60 -26.51 -43.35
CA TRP A 215 8.59 -27.43 -42.77
C TRP A 215 9.90 -27.43 -43.55
N VAL A 216 10.97 -27.77 -42.84
CA VAL A 216 12.31 -27.98 -43.42
C VAL A 216 12.88 -29.27 -42.88
N GLU A 217 13.43 -30.07 -43.77
CA GLU A 217 14.15 -31.30 -43.45
C GLU A 217 15.59 -31.20 -43.98
N ILE A 218 16.56 -31.48 -43.12
CA ILE A 218 17.99 -31.53 -43.45
C ILE A 218 18.47 -32.93 -43.17
N THR A 219 19.05 -33.56 -44.19
CA THR A 219 19.71 -34.85 -44.04
C THR A 219 21.21 -34.61 -43.87
N PHE A 220 21.73 -35.04 -42.72
CA PHE A 220 23.16 -35.10 -42.48
C PHE A 220 23.69 -36.50 -42.80
N ARG A 221 24.95 -36.59 -43.21
CA ARG A 221 25.70 -37.84 -43.29
C ARG A 221 26.83 -37.79 -42.28
N ASP A 222 26.92 -38.81 -41.43
CA ASP A 222 28.04 -38.94 -40.50
C ASP A 222 29.28 -39.56 -41.16
N GLN A 223 30.37 -39.64 -40.39
CA GLN A 223 31.64 -40.21 -40.80
C GLN A 223 31.58 -41.71 -41.15
N ASP A 224 30.56 -42.41 -40.64
CA ASP A 224 30.33 -43.84 -40.87
C ASP A 224 29.38 -44.04 -42.09
N GLY A 225 28.91 -42.95 -42.69
CA GLY A 225 28.03 -42.95 -43.85
C GLY A 225 26.54 -43.02 -43.52
N ASN A 226 26.16 -42.99 -42.25
CA ASN A 226 24.76 -43.04 -41.83
C ASN A 226 24.07 -41.71 -42.11
N GLU A 227 22.84 -41.78 -42.62
CA GLU A 227 22.01 -40.61 -42.88
C GLU A 227 21.11 -40.30 -41.67
N LEU A 228 21.20 -39.06 -41.21
CA LEU A 228 20.50 -38.55 -40.03
C LEU A 228 19.56 -37.41 -40.49
N PRO A 229 18.27 -37.70 -40.73
CA PRO A 229 17.30 -36.67 -41.07
C PRO A 229 16.90 -35.87 -39.82
N VAL A 230 16.89 -34.55 -39.98
CA VAL A 230 16.45 -33.60 -38.97
C VAL A 230 15.34 -32.76 -39.57
N ARG A 231 14.19 -32.73 -38.93
CA ARG A 231 13.03 -31.99 -39.44
C ARG A 231 12.43 -31.09 -38.38
N ARG A 232 12.13 -29.87 -38.80
CA ARG A 232 11.37 -28.88 -38.03
C ARG A 232 10.13 -28.49 -38.82
N THR A 233 8.99 -28.54 -38.14
CA THR A 233 7.68 -28.30 -38.74
C THR A 233 6.96 -27.24 -37.92
N GLN A 234 6.46 -26.21 -38.57
CA GLN A 234 5.60 -25.19 -37.98
C GLN A 234 4.18 -25.37 -38.50
N MET A 235 3.22 -25.47 -37.58
CA MET A 235 1.81 -25.59 -37.92
C MET A 235 0.98 -24.64 -37.06
N ARG A 236 -0.11 -24.14 -37.62
CA ARG A 236 -1.15 -23.46 -36.83
C ARG A 236 -2.17 -24.50 -36.36
N THR A 237 -2.32 -24.61 -35.04
CA THR A 237 -3.30 -25.53 -34.42
C THR A 237 -4.74 -25.09 -34.69
N SER A 238 -5.71 -25.99 -34.51
CA SER A 238 -7.15 -25.68 -34.62
C SER A 238 -7.63 -24.57 -33.69
N LYS A 239 -6.87 -24.27 -32.62
CA LYS A 239 -7.10 -23.16 -31.70
C LYS A 239 -6.42 -21.84 -32.12
N GLY A 240 -5.83 -21.79 -33.32
CA GLY A 240 -5.17 -20.60 -33.86
C GLY A 240 -3.74 -20.36 -33.37
N LYS A 241 -3.23 -21.14 -32.40
CA LYS A 241 -1.87 -21.00 -31.85
C LYS A 241 -0.83 -21.67 -32.75
N ILE A 242 0.32 -21.03 -32.93
CA ILE A 242 1.49 -21.62 -33.61
C ILE A 242 2.13 -22.71 -32.73
N SER A 243 2.33 -23.88 -33.33
CA SER A 243 3.09 -24.99 -32.74
C SER A 243 4.28 -25.32 -33.62
N GLU A 244 5.42 -25.61 -32.99
CA GLU A 244 6.63 -26.03 -33.67
C GLU A 244 7.07 -27.38 -33.12
N VAL A 245 7.27 -28.33 -34.01
CA VAL A 245 7.67 -29.70 -33.68
C VAL A 245 9.01 -29.98 -34.35
N THR A 246 9.94 -30.50 -33.55
CA THR A 246 11.30 -30.82 -33.97
C THR A 246 11.54 -32.31 -33.83
N SER A 247 12.22 -32.92 -34.79
CA SER A 247 12.56 -34.34 -34.80
C SER A 247 13.99 -34.55 -35.30
N GLY A 248 14.67 -35.56 -34.77
CA GLY A 248 16.01 -35.98 -35.22
C GLY A 248 17.19 -35.13 -34.73
N ILE A 249 16.97 -33.94 -34.12
CA ILE A 249 18.07 -33.10 -33.61
C ILE A 249 18.92 -33.85 -32.58
N ASP A 250 18.29 -34.58 -31.65
CA ASP A 250 19.01 -35.29 -30.59
C ASP A 250 19.94 -36.37 -31.16
N ALA A 251 19.58 -36.97 -32.29
CA ALA A 251 20.37 -37.99 -32.98
C ALA A 251 21.66 -37.43 -33.62
N LEU A 252 21.72 -36.12 -33.86
CA LEU A 252 22.96 -35.47 -34.31
C LEU A 252 24.05 -35.54 -33.23
N ASN A 253 23.67 -35.56 -31.96
CA ASN A 253 24.59 -35.54 -30.82
C ASN A 253 25.56 -34.34 -30.88
N VAL A 254 25.08 -33.19 -31.37
CA VAL A 254 25.85 -31.94 -31.42
C VAL A 254 25.41 -31.07 -30.26
N ASP A 255 26.39 -30.48 -29.57
CA ASP A 255 26.14 -29.53 -28.50
C ASP A 255 25.31 -28.32 -29.03
N PRO A 256 24.21 -27.96 -28.35
CA PRO A 256 23.36 -26.83 -28.76
C PRO A 256 24.12 -25.51 -28.90
N ILE A 257 25.15 -25.26 -28.07
CA ILE A 257 25.97 -24.05 -28.18
C ILE A 257 26.78 -24.09 -29.49
N SER A 258 27.37 -25.24 -29.81
CA SER A 258 28.11 -25.47 -31.06
C SER A 258 27.24 -25.23 -32.30
N LEU A 259 25.96 -25.64 -32.27
CA LEU A 259 25.01 -25.31 -33.33
C LEU A 259 24.83 -23.79 -33.46
N ARG A 260 24.70 -23.06 -32.34
CA ARG A 260 24.55 -21.60 -32.35
C ARG A 260 25.81 -20.88 -32.81
N ILE A 261 27.01 -21.36 -32.45
CA ILE A 261 28.31 -20.80 -32.86
C ILE A 261 28.41 -20.75 -34.38
N GLY A 262 28.04 -21.85 -35.06
CA GLY A 262 28.13 -21.94 -36.52
C GLY A 262 27.02 -21.25 -37.30
N THR A 263 25.91 -20.88 -36.65
CA THR A 263 24.69 -20.41 -37.33
C THR A 263 24.30 -18.98 -36.96
N ILE A 264 23.87 -18.76 -35.72
CA ILE A 264 23.28 -17.52 -35.24
C ILE A 264 24.38 -16.52 -34.82
N MET A 265 25.44 -17.00 -34.16
CA MET A 265 26.47 -16.14 -33.57
C MET A 265 27.14 -15.19 -34.58
N PRO A 266 27.50 -15.62 -35.81
CA PRO A 266 28.08 -14.71 -36.80
C PRO A 266 27.18 -13.51 -37.10
N ALA A 267 25.87 -13.73 -37.15
CA ALA A 267 24.88 -12.68 -37.35
C ALA A 267 24.62 -11.84 -36.09
N MET A 268 24.92 -12.34 -34.89
CA MET A 268 24.84 -11.56 -33.65
C MET A 268 26.06 -10.65 -33.43
N LEU A 269 27.25 -11.06 -33.90
CA LEU A 269 28.50 -10.31 -33.72
C LEU A 269 28.40 -8.85 -34.19
N GLN A 270 27.74 -8.60 -35.32
CA GLN A 270 27.52 -7.25 -35.86
C GLN A 270 26.71 -6.32 -34.94
N PHE A 271 25.95 -6.88 -33.97
CA PHE A 271 25.13 -6.12 -33.02
C PHE A 271 25.76 -6.01 -31.63
N LEU A 272 26.93 -6.62 -31.42
CA LEU A 272 27.67 -6.52 -30.17
C LEU A 272 28.57 -5.28 -30.24
N ARG A 273 28.19 -4.23 -29.50
CA ARG A 273 29.06 -3.07 -29.29
C ARG A 273 30.12 -3.46 -28.26
N ILE A 274 31.37 -3.60 -28.69
CA ILE A 274 32.50 -3.84 -27.79
C ILE A 274 33.16 -2.49 -27.54
N GLY A 275 32.76 -1.82 -26.46
CA GLY A 275 33.29 -0.49 -26.10
C GLY A 275 33.83 -0.40 -24.68
N ALA A 276 33.21 -1.09 -23.72
CA ALA A 276 33.64 -1.15 -22.33
C ALA A 276 33.96 -2.58 -21.86
N THR A 277 34.75 -2.71 -20.79
CA THR A 277 35.10 -3.99 -20.15
C THR A 277 33.87 -4.79 -19.69
N SER A 278 32.76 -4.11 -19.34
CA SER A 278 31.48 -4.75 -19.03
C SER A 278 30.74 -5.31 -20.26
N ASP A 279 31.05 -4.82 -21.46
CA ASP A 279 30.32 -5.18 -22.68
C ASP A 279 30.78 -6.53 -23.23
N LEU A 280 32.03 -6.89 -22.98
CA LEU A 280 32.62 -8.14 -23.45
C LEU A 280 32.06 -9.35 -22.66
N GLY A 281 31.85 -9.18 -21.35
CA GLY A 281 31.14 -10.17 -20.53
C GLY A 281 29.66 -10.31 -20.91
N LEU A 282 29.00 -9.20 -21.24
CA LEU A 282 27.61 -9.21 -21.70
C LEU A 282 27.46 -9.79 -23.11
N ALA A 283 28.44 -9.55 -23.98
CA ALA A 283 28.57 -10.18 -25.29
C ALA A 283 28.79 -11.69 -25.17
N ALA A 284 29.73 -12.14 -24.33
CA ALA A 284 29.97 -13.55 -24.06
C ALA A 284 28.73 -14.23 -23.46
N ALA A 285 28.02 -13.59 -22.53
CA ALA A 285 26.77 -14.10 -21.97
C ALA A 285 25.64 -14.21 -23.02
N ARG A 286 25.52 -13.24 -23.93
CA ARG A 286 24.56 -13.30 -25.04
C ARG A 286 24.90 -14.39 -26.05
N LEU A 287 26.18 -14.59 -26.33
CA LEU A 287 26.66 -15.62 -27.25
C LEU A 287 26.46 -17.02 -26.64
N THR A 288 26.75 -17.21 -25.36
CA THR A 288 26.57 -18.51 -24.66
C THR A 288 25.11 -18.82 -24.28
N GLY A 289 24.18 -17.88 -24.46
CA GLY A 289 22.77 -18.04 -24.03
C GLY A 289 22.53 -17.85 -22.54
N LEU A 290 23.55 -17.42 -21.78
CA LEU A 290 23.48 -17.12 -20.34
C LEU A 290 23.01 -15.68 -20.04
N SER A 291 22.61 -14.91 -21.06
CA SER A 291 22.12 -13.54 -20.86
C SER A 291 20.91 -13.47 -19.92
N GLU A 292 20.07 -14.51 -19.90
CA GLU A 292 18.91 -14.58 -19.00
C GLU A 292 19.32 -14.70 -17.53
N VAL A 293 20.44 -15.39 -17.26
CA VAL A 293 21.01 -15.51 -15.90
C VAL A 293 21.51 -14.15 -15.39
N SER A 294 21.92 -13.25 -16.27
CA SER A 294 22.27 -11.87 -15.88
C SER A 294 21.04 -11.06 -15.47
N SER A 295 19.89 -11.26 -16.12
CA SER A 295 18.61 -10.64 -15.74
C SER A 295 18.13 -11.18 -14.40
N LEU A 296 18.23 -12.49 -14.20
CA LEU A 296 17.98 -13.15 -12.91
C LEU A 296 18.81 -12.52 -11.79
N ALA A 297 20.12 -12.36 -11.99
CA ALA A 297 21.02 -11.79 -10.98
C ALA A 297 20.60 -10.35 -10.59
N LYS A 298 20.21 -9.53 -11.58
CA LYS A 298 19.68 -8.17 -11.32
C LYS A 298 18.37 -8.21 -10.55
N HIS A 299 17.44 -9.11 -10.92
CA HIS A 299 16.17 -9.27 -10.22
C HIS A 299 16.38 -9.72 -8.76
N ALA A 300 17.24 -10.72 -8.54
CA ALA A 300 17.57 -11.21 -7.21
C ALA A 300 18.21 -10.14 -6.33
N ALA A 301 19.09 -9.31 -6.89
CA ALA A 301 19.68 -8.17 -6.18
C ALA A 301 18.61 -7.16 -5.73
N LYS A 302 17.69 -6.77 -6.63
CA LYS A 302 16.57 -5.89 -6.29
C LYS A 302 15.64 -6.50 -5.24
N ALA A 303 15.37 -7.80 -5.34
CA ALA A 303 14.52 -8.50 -4.38
C ALA A 303 15.15 -8.52 -2.99
N ARG A 304 16.47 -8.75 -2.91
CA ARG A 304 17.22 -8.67 -1.66
C ARG A 304 17.17 -7.26 -1.06
N GLU A 305 17.41 -6.23 -1.86
CA GLU A 305 17.36 -4.84 -1.42
C GLU A 305 15.99 -4.49 -0.84
N ARG A 306 14.92 -4.85 -1.57
CA ARG A 306 13.52 -4.63 -1.15
C ARG A 306 13.17 -5.37 0.14
N LEU A 307 13.63 -6.60 0.31
CA LEU A 307 13.48 -7.39 1.54
C LEU A 307 14.20 -6.74 2.73
N SER A 308 15.44 -6.31 2.55
CA SER A 308 16.28 -5.77 3.63
C SER A 308 15.95 -4.32 4.03
N SER A 309 15.20 -3.59 3.22
CA SER A 309 14.95 -2.16 3.45
C SER A 309 13.46 -1.84 3.52
N GLU A 310 12.77 -1.87 2.38
CA GLU A 310 11.39 -1.39 2.25
C GLU A 310 10.40 -2.21 3.09
N LEU A 311 10.45 -3.54 2.98
CA LEU A 311 9.50 -4.40 3.70
C LEU A 311 9.78 -4.45 5.19
N GLN A 312 11.06 -4.47 5.58
CA GLN A 312 11.45 -4.41 6.98
C GLN A 312 10.95 -3.10 7.62
N LYS A 313 11.24 -1.95 6.99
CA LYS A 313 10.79 -0.65 7.46
C LYS A 313 9.26 -0.56 7.56
N LYS A 314 8.54 -1.15 6.60
CA LYS A 314 7.07 -1.18 6.64
C LYS A 314 6.55 -1.99 7.83
N ARG A 315 7.14 -3.15 8.13
CA ARG A 315 6.76 -3.95 9.30
C ARG A 315 7.12 -3.29 10.62
N GLU A 316 8.28 -2.62 10.69
CA GLU A 316 8.65 -1.80 11.86
C GLU A 316 7.63 -0.68 12.09
N GLN A 317 7.17 0.01 11.04
CA GLN A 317 6.12 1.03 11.15
C GLN A 317 4.76 0.47 11.60
N GLU A 318 4.39 -0.71 11.14
CA GLU A 318 3.15 -1.38 11.60
C GLU A 318 3.25 -1.76 13.08
N ILE A 319 4.40 -2.28 13.52
CA ILE A 319 4.66 -2.57 14.96
C ILE A 319 4.58 -1.28 15.79
N ASP A 320 5.22 -0.20 15.36
CA ASP A 320 5.20 1.08 16.07
C ASP A 320 3.77 1.64 16.22
N GLU A 321 2.93 1.48 15.19
CA GLU A 321 1.53 1.91 15.20
C GLU A 321 0.70 1.06 16.18
N ASP A 322 0.88 -0.27 16.15
CA ASP A 322 0.20 -1.20 17.06
C ASP A 322 0.63 -0.95 18.52
N ASP A 323 1.92 -0.72 18.77
CA ASP A 323 2.47 -0.38 20.09
C ASP A 323 1.90 0.94 20.60
N ARG A 324 1.73 1.94 19.72
CA ARG A 324 1.10 3.22 20.08
C ARG A 324 -0.35 3.04 20.51
N GLN A 325 -1.13 2.28 19.74
CA GLN A 325 -2.53 1.98 20.07
C GLN A 325 -2.63 1.20 21.39
N PHE A 326 -1.71 0.26 21.62
CA PHE A 326 -1.63 -0.48 22.87
C PHE A 326 -1.34 0.45 24.06
N VAL A 327 -0.39 1.38 23.93
CA VAL A 327 -0.06 2.36 24.98
C VAL A 327 -1.22 3.32 25.25
N GLU A 328 -1.94 3.75 24.22
CA GLU A 328 -3.14 4.58 24.36
C GLU A 328 -4.24 3.85 25.15
N ALA A 329 -4.56 2.61 24.74
CA ALA A 329 -5.53 1.77 25.45
C ALA A 329 -5.13 1.50 26.91
N LYS A 330 -3.83 1.24 27.15
CA LYS A 330 -3.28 1.10 28.51
C LYS A 330 -3.45 2.37 29.33
N SER A 331 -3.15 3.53 28.74
CA SER A 331 -3.27 4.84 29.40
C SER A 331 -4.72 5.13 29.78
N ASP A 332 -5.67 4.84 28.90
CA ASP A 332 -7.08 5.01 29.17
C ASP A 332 -7.59 4.06 30.26
N LEU A 333 -7.14 2.80 30.25
CA LEU A 333 -7.43 1.86 31.34
C LEU A 333 -6.83 2.34 32.67
N GLN A 334 -5.60 2.86 32.66
CA GLN A 334 -4.96 3.41 33.86
C GLN A 334 -5.75 4.60 34.42
N LYS A 335 -6.22 5.53 33.58
CA LYS A 335 -7.08 6.65 34.02
C LYS A 335 -8.36 6.16 34.70
N GLN A 336 -8.98 5.09 34.19
CA GLN A 336 -10.16 4.50 34.83
C GLN A 336 -9.84 3.86 36.18
N ILE A 337 -8.70 3.17 36.30
CA ILE A 337 -8.24 2.60 37.58
C ILE A 337 -7.92 3.70 38.59
N ASP A 338 -7.30 4.81 38.16
CA ASP A 338 -6.97 5.94 39.04
C ASP A 338 -8.24 6.65 39.53
N ALA A 339 -9.27 6.77 38.68
CA ALA A 339 -10.57 7.31 39.05
C ALA A 339 -11.35 6.37 40.00
N TYR A 340 -11.14 5.05 39.89
CA TYR A 340 -11.82 4.03 40.69
C TYR A 340 -10.81 3.02 41.27
N PRO A 341 -10.09 3.36 42.37
CA PRO A 341 -9.02 2.52 42.92
C PRO A 341 -9.44 1.09 43.32
N ALA A 342 -10.74 0.87 43.56
CA ALA A 342 -11.29 -0.45 43.87
C ALA A 342 -11.23 -1.44 42.68
N MET A 343 -10.97 -0.96 41.45
CA MET A 343 -10.83 -1.78 40.25
C MET A 343 -9.38 -2.17 39.95
N LYS A 344 -8.43 -1.85 40.85
CA LYS A 344 -7.01 -2.07 40.61
C LYS A 344 -6.69 -3.59 40.59
N PRO A 345 -6.09 -4.12 39.51
CA PRO A 345 -5.62 -5.50 39.47
C PRO A 345 -4.40 -5.71 40.39
N LEU A 346 -4.15 -6.98 40.75
CA LEU A 346 -3.00 -7.37 41.57
C LEU A 346 -1.66 -7.15 40.87
N ASP A 347 -1.62 -7.40 39.56
CA ASP A 347 -0.44 -7.20 38.72
C ASP A 347 -0.53 -5.86 37.97
N ASP A 348 0.61 -5.22 37.77
CA ASP A 348 0.70 -3.98 36.99
C ASP A 348 0.30 -4.19 35.53
N LEU A 349 -0.29 -3.16 34.92
CA LEU A 349 -0.66 -3.20 33.50
C LEU A 349 0.58 -3.39 32.62
N PRO A 350 0.63 -4.43 31.78
CA PRO A 350 1.82 -4.71 30.98
C PRO A 350 2.05 -3.63 29.92
N GLY A 351 3.29 -3.47 29.47
CA GLY A 351 3.63 -2.65 28.29
C GLY A 351 3.70 -3.51 27.02
N PRO A 352 3.84 -2.88 25.83
CA PRO A 352 4.10 -3.62 24.60
C PRO A 352 5.40 -4.43 24.73
N SER A 353 5.34 -5.70 24.34
CA SER A 353 6.47 -6.62 24.44
C SER A 353 6.31 -7.80 23.48
N ASN A 354 7.44 -8.31 23.00
CA ASN A 354 7.50 -9.51 22.16
C ASN A 354 7.44 -10.82 22.96
N ASP A 355 7.28 -10.76 24.29
CA ASP A 355 7.21 -11.94 25.15
C ASP A 355 5.83 -12.60 25.08
N ARG A 356 5.80 -13.92 24.82
CA ARG A 356 4.58 -14.74 24.83
C ARG A 356 3.88 -14.76 26.20
N ALA A 357 4.60 -14.42 27.28
CA ALA A 357 4.00 -14.26 28.59
C ALA A 357 2.99 -13.08 28.66
N LEU A 358 3.04 -12.14 27.71
CA LEU A 358 2.09 -11.02 27.63
C LEU A 358 0.65 -11.50 27.42
N GLU A 359 0.44 -12.51 26.58
CA GLU A 359 -0.88 -13.09 26.31
C GLU A 359 -1.50 -13.68 27.58
N MET A 360 -0.69 -14.38 28.39
CA MET A 360 -1.12 -14.88 29.69
C MET A 360 -1.50 -13.73 30.65
N LYS A 361 -0.71 -12.66 30.69
CA LYS A 361 -1.01 -11.48 31.52
C LYS A 361 -2.31 -10.80 31.10
N LEU A 362 -2.53 -10.61 29.80
CA LEU A 362 -3.78 -10.04 29.28
C LEU A 362 -5.00 -10.91 29.62
N SER A 363 -4.89 -12.24 29.49
CA SER A 363 -5.96 -13.16 29.87
C SER A 363 -6.29 -13.11 31.38
N SER A 364 -5.26 -12.90 32.22
CA SER A 364 -5.46 -12.76 33.67
C SER A 364 -6.16 -11.44 34.03
N LEU A 365 -5.83 -10.35 33.34
CA LEU A 365 -6.50 -9.05 33.49
C LEU A 365 -7.96 -9.12 33.05
N GLU A 366 -8.22 -9.77 31.91
CA GLU A 366 -9.59 -9.99 31.43
C GLU A 366 -10.42 -10.78 32.46
N THR A 367 -9.84 -11.84 33.01
CA THR A 367 -10.47 -12.64 34.07
C THR A 367 -10.76 -11.80 35.33
N HIS A 368 -9.83 -10.93 35.72
CA HIS A 368 -10.01 -10.02 36.86
C HIS A 368 -11.19 -9.06 36.65
N PHE A 369 -11.23 -8.34 35.53
CA PHE A 369 -12.32 -7.39 35.24
C PHE A 369 -13.66 -8.08 35.04
N ASN A 370 -13.69 -9.26 34.42
CA ASN A 370 -14.92 -10.07 34.31
C ASN A 370 -15.44 -10.51 35.67
N THR A 371 -14.55 -10.86 36.60
CA THR A 371 -14.94 -11.21 37.98
C THR A 371 -15.50 -10.00 38.73
N LEU A 372 -14.84 -8.84 38.63
CA LEU A 372 -15.36 -7.58 39.20
C LEU A 372 -16.72 -7.21 38.63
N LYS A 373 -16.90 -7.35 37.31
CA LYS A 373 -18.17 -7.13 36.63
C LYS A 373 -19.27 -8.07 37.15
N ALA A 374 -18.98 -9.36 37.30
CA ALA A 374 -19.93 -10.33 37.84
C ALA A 374 -20.34 -10.00 39.29
N ASN A 375 -19.37 -9.62 40.13
CA ASN A 375 -19.64 -9.20 41.51
C ASN A 375 -20.49 -7.92 41.56
N ALA A 376 -20.20 -6.93 40.70
CA ALA A 376 -20.97 -5.69 40.61
C ALA A 376 -22.41 -5.93 40.13
N LEU A 377 -22.62 -6.82 39.16
CA LEU A 377 -23.96 -7.20 38.69
C LEU A 377 -24.75 -7.95 39.78
N THR A 378 -24.08 -8.80 40.55
CA THR A 378 -24.69 -9.47 41.70
C THR A 378 -25.07 -8.45 42.80
N ALA A 379 -24.21 -7.48 43.08
CA ALA A 379 -24.53 -6.39 43.99
C ALA A 379 -25.68 -5.51 43.46
N ALA A 380 -25.75 -5.26 42.15
CA ALA A 380 -26.83 -4.51 41.52
C ALA A 380 -28.21 -5.20 41.71
N GLN A 381 -28.25 -6.54 41.75
CA GLN A 381 -29.47 -7.29 42.08
C GLN A 381 -30.03 -6.92 43.46
N SER A 382 -29.16 -6.61 44.43
CA SER A 382 -29.61 -6.17 45.77
C SER A 382 -30.28 -4.79 45.76
N ILE A 383 -29.94 -3.93 44.78
CA ILE A 383 -30.48 -2.57 44.65
C ILE A 383 -31.71 -2.53 43.73
N LEU A 384 -31.67 -3.25 42.61
CA LEU A 384 -32.74 -3.28 41.60
C LEU A 384 -33.86 -4.27 41.94
N GLY A 385 -33.63 -5.16 42.92
CA GLY A 385 -34.60 -6.11 43.43
C GLY A 385 -34.63 -7.44 42.68
N ILE A 386 -35.52 -8.32 43.15
CA ILE A 386 -35.61 -9.76 42.77
C ILE A 386 -35.94 -9.97 41.28
N ASN A 387 -36.45 -8.93 40.60
CA ASN A 387 -36.84 -8.99 39.19
C ASN A 387 -35.65 -8.78 38.22
N PHE A 388 -34.46 -8.42 38.73
CA PHE A 388 -33.25 -8.35 37.92
C PHE A 388 -32.48 -9.67 38.03
N ASP A 389 -32.28 -10.36 36.90
CA ASP A 389 -31.43 -11.56 36.82
C ASP A 389 -30.05 -11.21 36.22
N PRO A 390 -28.95 -11.28 36.99
CA PRO A 390 -27.59 -11.09 36.50
C PRO A 390 -27.16 -12.07 35.40
N ASN A 391 -27.83 -13.22 35.25
CA ASN A 391 -27.48 -14.22 34.25
C ASN A 391 -28.13 -13.93 32.88
N GLU A 392 -29.22 -13.15 32.85
CA GLU A 392 -29.92 -12.80 31.62
C GLU A 392 -29.10 -11.77 30.82
N ARG A 393 -28.89 -12.05 29.52
CA ARG A 393 -28.07 -11.19 28.66
C ARG A 393 -28.75 -9.84 28.39
N GLU A 394 -30.06 -9.85 28.16
CA GLU A 394 -30.84 -8.65 27.83
C GLU A 394 -30.90 -7.68 29.03
N ALA A 395 -31.14 -8.20 30.23
CA ALA A 395 -31.12 -7.42 31.47
C ALA A 395 -29.77 -6.75 31.73
N ARG A 396 -28.65 -7.47 31.52
CA ARG A 396 -27.29 -6.91 31.63
C ARG A 396 -27.03 -5.80 30.63
N THR A 397 -27.35 -6.03 29.35
CA THR A 397 -27.12 -5.03 28.30
C THR A 397 -27.98 -3.78 28.51
N ASN A 398 -29.22 -3.93 28.97
CA ASN A 398 -30.09 -2.80 29.29
C ASN A 398 -29.54 -1.97 30.46
N LEU A 399 -29.10 -2.62 31.55
CA LEU A 399 -28.48 -1.94 32.68
C LEU A 399 -27.20 -1.20 32.25
N GLU A 400 -26.30 -1.86 31.53
CA GLU A 400 -25.06 -1.26 31.02
C GLU A 400 -25.33 -0.04 30.13
N ALA A 401 -26.31 -0.13 29.24
CA ALA A 401 -26.72 0.97 28.37
C ALA A 401 -27.37 2.13 29.14
N SER A 402 -28.04 1.84 30.27
CA SER A 402 -28.78 2.84 31.06
C SER A 402 -27.91 3.58 32.08
N ILE A 403 -26.78 3.02 32.51
CA ILE A 403 -25.88 3.65 33.50
C ILE A 403 -25.35 5.00 33.00
N GLY A 404 -24.89 5.07 31.75
CA GLY A 404 -24.36 6.31 31.16
C GLY A 404 -25.39 7.45 31.13
N PRO A 405 -26.58 7.24 30.53
CA PRO A 405 -27.68 8.18 30.57
C PRO A 405 -28.11 8.56 31.99
N ALA A 406 -28.18 7.61 32.93
CA ALA A 406 -28.56 7.88 34.32
C ALA A 406 -27.54 8.78 35.03
N LEU A 407 -26.23 8.53 34.85
CA LEU A 407 -25.17 9.40 35.36
C LEU A 407 -25.20 10.79 34.72
N GLY A 408 -25.47 10.86 33.41
CA GLY A 408 -25.66 12.11 32.68
C GLY A 408 -26.85 12.91 33.23
N GLN A 409 -27.99 12.25 33.45
CA GLN A 409 -29.17 12.85 34.05
C GLN A 409 -28.90 13.32 35.48
N LEU A 410 -28.18 12.55 36.30
CA LEU A 410 -27.83 12.94 37.67
C LEU A 410 -26.92 14.19 37.71
N LYS A 411 -25.96 14.30 36.77
CA LYS A 411 -25.19 15.53 36.58
C LYS A 411 -26.06 16.71 36.13
N SER A 412 -27.04 16.47 35.25
CA SER A 412 -27.99 17.50 34.80
C SER A 412 -29.00 17.91 35.88
N MET A 413 -29.35 17.03 36.82
CA MET A 413 -30.23 17.36 37.95
C MET A 413 -29.62 18.46 38.82
N GLN A 414 -28.29 18.51 38.94
CA GLN A 414 -27.60 19.60 39.64
C GLN A 414 -27.79 20.96 38.96
N GLN A 415 -28.16 20.98 37.68
CA GLN A 415 -28.42 22.21 36.92
C GLN A 415 -29.88 22.66 37.01
N LEU A 416 -30.77 21.86 37.61
CA LEU A 416 -32.16 22.27 37.80
C LEU A 416 -32.23 23.49 38.74
N PRO A 417 -33.00 24.54 38.41
CA PRO A 417 -33.07 25.76 39.20
C PRO A 417 -33.44 25.54 40.68
N SER A 418 -34.30 24.57 40.96
CA SER A 418 -34.72 24.20 42.31
C SER A 418 -33.59 23.54 43.13
N VAL A 419 -32.87 22.60 42.54
CA VAL A 419 -31.73 21.89 43.17
C VAL A 419 -30.58 22.86 43.38
N ARG A 420 -30.28 23.71 42.39
CA ARG A 420 -29.27 24.75 42.48
C ARG A 420 -29.60 25.74 43.60
N ARG A 421 -30.83 26.24 43.66
CA ARG A 421 -31.28 27.16 44.72
C ARG A 421 -31.17 26.51 46.10
N SER A 422 -31.60 25.26 46.26
CA SER A 422 -31.46 24.54 47.54
C SER A 422 -30.01 24.37 47.95
N ARG A 423 -29.11 24.11 46.98
CA ARG A 423 -27.67 23.97 47.24
C ARG A 423 -27.04 25.30 47.62
N GLU A 424 -27.36 26.37 46.92
CA GLU A 424 -26.89 27.73 47.22
C GLU A 424 -27.36 28.16 48.62
N LEU A 425 -28.63 27.89 48.97
CA LEU A 425 -29.15 28.13 50.31
C LEU A 425 -28.44 27.30 51.39
N SER A 426 -28.09 26.04 51.09
CA SER A 426 -27.33 25.18 52.02
C SER A 426 -25.86 25.59 52.17
N ALA A 427 -25.35 26.44 51.27
CA ALA A 427 -23.97 26.90 51.25
C ALA A 427 -23.79 28.31 51.86
N LEU A 428 -24.89 28.97 52.27
CA LEU A 428 -24.83 30.25 52.96
C LEU A 428 -24.15 30.09 54.32
N SER A 429 -23.16 30.93 54.57
CA SER A 429 -22.43 30.97 55.84
C SER A 429 -23.19 31.79 56.88
N GLU A 430 -22.83 31.64 58.15
CA GLU A 430 -23.41 32.43 59.25
C GLU A 430 -23.19 33.95 59.08
N ALA A 431 -22.10 34.34 58.39
CA ALA A 431 -21.84 35.73 58.03
C ALA A 431 -22.81 36.26 56.96
N ASP A 432 -23.23 35.42 56.01
CA ASP A 432 -24.20 35.79 54.97
C ASP A 432 -25.59 36.01 55.58
N TRP A 433 -25.97 35.18 56.56
CA TRP A 433 -27.20 35.37 57.33
C TRP A 433 -27.19 36.68 58.12
N LYS A 434 -26.05 37.00 58.74
CA LYS A 434 -25.89 38.28 59.44
C LYS A 434 -26.00 39.47 58.50
N LEU A 435 -25.43 39.40 57.30
CA LEU A 435 -25.57 40.43 56.27
C LEU A 435 -27.05 40.63 55.87
N VAL A 436 -27.81 39.54 55.71
CA VAL A 436 -29.24 39.60 55.40
C VAL A 436 -30.03 40.24 56.53
N ASP A 437 -29.70 39.92 57.79
CA ASP A 437 -30.32 40.55 58.96
C ASP A 437 -29.99 42.05 59.03
N ASP A 438 -28.73 42.42 58.80
CA ASP A 438 -28.28 43.82 58.79
C ASP A 438 -28.96 44.63 57.67
N LEU A 439 -29.05 44.08 56.45
CA LEU A 439 -29.76 44.71 55.32
C LEU A 439 -31.26 44.81 55.58
N SER A 440 -31.87 43.78 56.17
CA SER A 440 -33.28 43.82 56.55
C SER A 440 -33.54 44.91 57.59
N ALA A 441 -32.68 45.01 58.61
CA ALA A 441 -32.75 46.08 59.60
C ALA A 441 -32.57 47.46 58.97
N GLN A 442 -31.67 47.60 57.99
CA GLN A 442 -31.49 48.83 57.23
C GLN A 442 -32.78 49.22 56.48
N ILE A 443 -33.39 48.30 55.72
CA ILE A 443 -34.64 48.56 55.00
C ILE A 443 -35.76 48.99 55.96
N TRP A 444 -35.86 48.34 57.13
CA TRP A 444 -36.84 48.72 58.16
C TRP A 444 -36.60 50.13 58.69
N ASN A 445 -35.35 50.49 58.95
CA ASN A 445 -34.99 51.83 59.44
C ASN A 445 -35.25 52.91 58.37
N GLU A 446 -34.86 52.66 57.11
CA GLU A 446 -35.14 53.55 55.98
C GLU A 446 -36.65 53.74 55.78
N GLY A 447 -37.42 52.65 55.84
CA GLY A 447 -38.88 52.68 55.77
C GLY A 447 -39.51 53.47 56.91
N ALA A 448 -38.98 53.36 58.14
CA ALA A 448 -39.45 54.14 59.28
C ALA A 448 -39.20 55.65 59.10
N VAL A 449 -38.02 56.04 58.65
CA VAL A 449 -37.68 57.45 58.35
C VAL A 449 -38.59 58.02 57.27
N LEU A 450 -38.81 57.28 56.18
CA LEU A 450 -39.76 57.67 55.13
C LEU A 450 -41.21 57.73 55.63
N GLY A 451 -41.58 56.84 56.55
CA GLY A 451 -42.87 56.84 57.24
C GLY A 451 -43.09 58.10 58.07
N GLU A 452 -42.11 58.51 58.88
CA GLU A 452 -42.17 59.74 59.69
C GLU A 452 -42.32 61.00 58.81
N LEU A 453 -41.61 61.05 57.68
CA LEU A 453 -41.68 62.15 56.73
C LEU A 453 -43.05 62.22 56.04
N SER A 454 -43.70 61.07 55.83
CA SER A 454 -45.06 61.02 55.28
C SER A 454 -46.12 61.51 56.27
N ALA A 455 -45.91 61.27 57.57
CA ALA A 455 -46.82 61.68 58.64
C ALA A 455 -46.81 63.20 58.89
N THR A 456 -45.73 63.90 58.52
CA THR A 456 -45.60 65.36 58.66
C THR A 456 -45.18 66.02 57.34
N PRO A 457 -46.12 66.24 56.40
CA PRO A 457 -45.81 66.60 55.01
C PRO A 457 -45.01 67.91 54.86
N ASP A 458 -45.26 68.91 55.71
CA ASP A 458 -44.61 70.22 55.62
C ASP A 458 -43.17 70.18 56.16
N LEU A 459 -42.92 69.41 57.22
CA LEU A 459 -41.57 69.15 57.74
C LEU A 459 -40.78 68.24 56.79
N GLY A 460 -41.45 67.24 56.21
CA GLY A 460 -40.86 66.34 55.22
C GLY A 460 -40.35 67.06 53.98
N LYS A 461 -41.15 67.96 53.39
CA LYS A 461 -40.72 68.78 52.23
C LYS A 461 -39.51 69.67 52.55
N ARG A 462 -39.43 70.21 53.77
CA ARG A 462 -38.28 71.02 54.21
C ARG A 462 -37.03 70.17 54.40
N ARG A 463 -37.14 69.01 55.03
CA ARG A 463 -36.02 68.06 55.16
C ARG A 463 -35.51 67.56 53.81
N GLN A 464 -36.41 67.22 52.88
CA GLN A 464 -36.02 66.83 51.51
C GLN A 464 -35.34 67.97 50.75
N LEU A 465 -35.81 69.21 50.92
CA LEU A 465 -35.18 70.39 50.33
C LEU A 465 -33.76 70.57 50.87
N TYR A 466 -33.55 70.50 52.18
CA TYR A 466 -32.23 70.63 52.78
C TYR A 466 -31.30 69.46 52.44
N ALA A 467 -31.81 68.24 52.37
CA ALA A 467 -31.05 67.07 51.90
C ALA A 467 -30.56 67.26 50.46
N ARG A 468 -31.39 67.82 49.56
CA ARG A 468 -30.98 68.13 48.17
C ARG A 468 -29.97 69.27 48.09
N VAL A 469 -30.12 70.29 48.94
CA VAL A 469 -29.15 71.40 49.02
C VAL A 469 -27.81 70.89 49.57
N ALA A 470 -27.84 70.01 50.57
CA ALA A 470 -26.65 69.37 51.15
C ALA A 470 -25.95 68.44 50.16
N SER A 471 -26.69 67.62 49.42
CA SER A 471 -26.15 66.80 48.33
C SER A 471 -25.52 67.65 47.22
N TRP A 472 -26.17 68.74 46.81
CA TRP A 472 -25.58 69.69 45.84
C TRP A 472 -24.30 70.34 46.36
N LEU A 473 -24.26 70.71 47.65
CA LEU A 473 -23.03 71.23 48.29
C LEU A 473 -21.90 70.19 48.29
N HIS A 474 -22.22 68.93 48.56
CA HIS A 474 -21.26 67.83 48.55
C HIS A 474 -20.67 67.59 47.15
N ASP A 475 -21.52 67.57 46.11
CA ASP A 475 -21.10 67.28 44.73
C ASP A 475 -20.23 68.39 44.11
N TYR A 476 -20.40 69.65 44.54
CA TYR A 476 -19.74 70.82 43.92
C TYR A 476 -18.71 71.55 44.81
N GLY A 477 -18.49 71.09 46.05
CA GLY A 477 -17.23 71.14 46.81
C GLY A 477 -16.57 72.49 47.18
N ASP A 478 -16.93 73.63 46.57
CA ASP A 478 -16.15 74.88 46.68
C ASP A 478 -17.02 76.12 46.96
N HIS A 479 -17.91 76.00 47.95
CA HIS A 479 -18.81 77.07 48.38
C HIS A 479 -18.60 77.48 49.85
N ASP A 480 -18.60 78.79 50.10
CA ASP A 480 -18.51 79.36 51.44
C ASP A 480 -19.73 78.97 52.28
N SER A 481 -19.49 78.21 53.36
CA SER A 481 -20.47 77.70 54.32
C SER A 481 -21.38 78.77 54.94
N SER A 482 -21.01 80.05 54.85
CA SER A 482 -21.79 81.17 55.34
C SER A 482 -22.91 81.64 54.38
N SER A 483 -22.99 81.06 53.17
CA SER A 483 -23.95 81.43 52.13
C SER A 483 -24.63 80.21 51.48
N CYS A 484 -25.84 80.40 50.95
CA CYS A 484 -26.59 79.33 50.30
C CYS A 484 -25.99 79.03 48.93
N ALA A 485 -25.55 77.79 48.69
CA ALA A 485 -24.95 77.40 47.41
C ALA A 485 -25.87 77.56 46.18
N ILE A 486 -27.19 77.53 46.37
CA ILE A 486 -28.15 77.62 45.25
C ILE A 486 -28.53 79.06 44.90
N CYS A 487 -28.72 79.93 45.90
CA CYS A 487 -29.19 81.30 45.68
C CYS A 487 -28.21 82.40 46.13
N SER A 488 -27.03 82.00 46.61
CA SER A 488 -25.91 82.84 47.04
C SER A 488 -26.23 83.87 48.12
N ARG A 489 -27.35 83.71 48.84
CA ARG A 489 -27.73 84.57 49.96
C ARG A 489 -27.01 84.16 51.25
N PRO A 490 -26.59 85.09 52.12
CA PRO A 490 -25.99 84.74 53.40
C PRO A 490 -26.98 83.97 54.27
N LEU A 491 -26.54 82.87 54.88
CA LEU A 491 -27.35 81.99 55.72
C LEU A 491 -27.33 82.40 57.21
N SER A 492 -26.50 83.37 57.58
CA SER A 492 -26.36 83.84 58.95
C SER A 492 -27.66 84.46 59.49
N GLY A 493 -28.19 83.87 60.57
CA GLY A 493 -29.41 84.35 61.24
C GLY A 493 -30.73 84.04 60.52
N ILE A 494 -30.71 83.26 59.43
CA ILE A 494 -31.94 82.85 58.73
C ILE A 494 -32.54 81.62 59.40
N LEU A 495 -33.75 81.76 59.93
CA LEU A 495 -34.56 80.67 60.47
C LEU A 495 -35.49 80.12 59.39
N ASP A 496 -35.62 78.80 59.32
CA ASP A 496 -36.64 78.17 58.48
C ASP A 496 -38.04 78.41 59.07
N PRO A 497 -39.01 78.89 58.26
CA PRO A 497 -40.33 79.30 58.76
C PRO A 497 -41.19 78.16 59.30
N VAL A 498 -40.84 76.89 59.05
CA VAL A 498 -41.64 75.73 59.49
C VAL A 498 -41.04 75.08 60.75
N THR A 499 -39.72 75.00 60.82
CA THR A 499 -38.98 74.38 61.93
C THR A 499 -38.49 75.39 62.98
N ASN A 500 -38.48 76.68 62.63
CA ASN A 500 -38.00 77.79 63.46
C ASN A 500 -36.54 77.63 63.94
N ARG A 501 -35.74 76.86 63.20
CA ARG A 501 -34.31 76.59 63.44
C ARG A 501 -33.44 77.20 62.35
N PRO A 502 -32.15 77.48 62.60
CA PRO A 502 -31.24 78.00 61.60
C PRO A 502 -31.14 77.04 60.41
N VAL A 503 -31.21 77.59 59.19
CA VAL A 503 -31.09 76.80 57.95
C VAL A 503 -29.72 76.12 57.83
N SER A 504 -28.67 76.76 58.37
CA SER A 504 -27.32 76.19 58.46
C SER A 504 -27.28 74.86 59.20
N ASP A 505 -28.03 74.77 60.30
CA ASP A 505 -28.00 73.60 61.19
C ASP A 505 -28.68 72.41 60.50
N HIS A 506 -29.78 72.66 59.77
CA HIS A 506 -30.44 71.63 58.97
C HIS A 506 -29.58 71.09 57.83
N ILE A 507 -28.68 71.90 57.25
CA ILE A 507 -27.81 71.44 56.15
C ILE A 507 -26.63 70.64 56.72
N LEU A 508 -26.11 71.03 57.89
CA LEU A 508 -24.99 70.34 58.56
C LEU A 508 -25.39 69.03 59.23
N GLU A 509 -26.63 68.91 59.72
CA GLU A 509 -27.15 67.68 60.35
C GLU A 509 -27.43 66.55 59.34
N MET A 510 -27.45 66.83 58.03
CA MET A 510 -27.70 65.81 57.00
C MET A 510 -26.42 65.03 56.69
N ASN A 511 -26.33 63.77 57.15
CA ASN A 511 -25.27 62.86 56.76
C ASN A 511 -25.46 62.34 55.32
N GLU A 512 -24.41 61.76 54.73
CA GLU A 512 -24.41 61.30 53.33
C GLU A 512 -25.48 60.23 53.03
N ALA A 513 -25.77 59.34 53.99
CA ALA A 513 -26.79 58.29 53.86
C ALA A 513 -28.22 58.89 53.86
N ASP A 514 -28.47 59.87 54.72
CA ASP A 514 -29.73 60.61 54.78
C ASP A 514 -29.90 61.50 53.54
N GLN A 515 -28.82 62.06 52.98
CA GLN A 515 -28.88 62.79 51.72
C GLN A 515 -29.36 61.91 50.57
N GLN A 516 -28.83 60.69 50.45
CA GLN A 516 -29.24 59.73 49.42
C GLN A 516 -30.68 59.26 49.63
N LEU A 517 -31.06 58.83 50.84
CA LEU A 517 -32.41 58.35 51.16
C LEU A 517 -33.48 59.44 50.99
N LEU A 518 -33.22 60.66 51.48
CA LEU A 518 -34.19 61.76 51.51
C LEU A 518 -34.27 62.52 50.18
N SER A 519 -33.27 62.39 49.30
CA SER A 519 -33.32 62.99 47.95
C SER A 519 -34.29 62.24 47.01
N LEU A 520 -34.49 60.94 47.25
CA LEU A 520 -35.41 60.06 46.54
C LEU A 520 -36.86 60.33 46.96
N THR A 521 -37.77 60.32 45.99
CA THR A 521 -39.22 60.33 46.29
C THR A 521 -39.66 58.94 46.73
N GLN A 522 -40.71 58.82 47.55
CA GLN A 522 -41.23 57.49 47.96
C GLN A 522 -41.49 56.54 46.78
N LYS A 523 -41.88 57.08 45.62
CA LYS A 523 -42.09 56.28 44.40
C LYS A 523 -40.77 55.73 43.83
N ALA A 524 -39.68 56.47 43.94
CA ALA A 524 -38.34 56.10 43.47
C ALA A 524 -37.54 55.23 44.47
N TRP A 525 -38.05 55.01 45.69
CA TRP A 525 -37.46 54.06 46.65
C TRP A 525 -38.09 52.66 46.54
N VAL A 526 -39.31 52.58 46.03
CA VAL A 526 -40.03 51.31 45.80
C VAL A 526 -39.68 50.67 44.45
N ASP A 527 -39.37 51.49 43.44
CA ASP A 527 -38.86 51.08 42.13
C ASP A 527 -37.35 50.81 42.21
#